data_AF-A0A1C5U3M5-F1
#
_entry.id   AF-A0A1C5U3M5-F1
#
_cell.length_a   1.000
_cell.length_b   1.000
_cell.length_c   1.000
_cell.angle_alpha   90.00
_cell.angle_beta   90.00
_cell.angle_gamma   90.00
#
_symmetry.space_group_name_H-M   'P 1'
#
loop_
_entity.id
_entity.type
_entity.pdbx_description
1 polymer ?
#
loop_
_entity_poly.entity_id
_entity_poly.type
_entity_poly.pdbx_seq_one_letter_code
_entity_poly.pdbx_strand_id
1 'polypeptide(L)' 'MINLQKIIDYLEQHNISEETFMISTGLSKSSLIKAKGSLSADDYLTICSTLGVSPWFFYERELTEGSSDS' A
#
# COMPACT_ATOMS: atom_id res chain seq x y z
N MET A 1 1.17 1.82 10.45
CA MET A 1 2.27 1.57 9.50
C MET A 1 1.69 1.28 8.11
N ILE A 2 2.33 1.68 7.01
CA ILE A 2 1.85 1.33 5.66
C ILE A 2 2.08 -0.17 5.45
N ASN A 3 1.02 -0.92 5.12
CA ASN A 3 1.14 -2.31 4.75
C ASN A 3 1.30 -2.44 3.23
N LEU A 4 2.55 -2.66 2.80
CA LEU A 4 2.89 -2.84 1.38
C LEU A 4 2.32 -4.13 0.79
N GLN A 5 2.16 -5.19 1.59
CA GLN A 5 1.55 -6.43 1.13
C GLN A 5 0.09 -6.21 0.75
N LYS A 6 -0.64 -5.41 1.53
CA LYS A 6 -2.04 -5.07 1.23
C LYS A 6 -2.19 -4.29 -0.09
N ILE A 7 -1.18 -3.51 -0.49
CA ILE A 7 -1.15 -2.87 -1.81
C ILE A 7 -0.98 -3.92 -2.90
N ILE A 8 -0.04 -4.86 -2.73
CA ILE A 8 0.22 -5.93 -3.71
C ILE A 8 -1.03 -6.80 -3.89
N ASP A 9 -1.63 -7.25 -2.79
CA ASP A 9 -2.85 -8.07 -2.79
C ASP A 9 -4.00 -7.35 -3.51
N TYR A 10 -4.15 -6.04 -3.29
CA TYR A 10 -5.15 -5.23 -3.99
C TYR A 10 -4.91 -5.20 -5.50
N LEU A 11 -3.67 -5.00 -5.95
CA LEU A 11 -3.35 -5.02 -7.38
C LEU A 11 -3.68 -6.38 -8.01
N GLU A 12 -3.43 -7.48 -7.30
CA GLU A 12 -3.76 -8.83 -7.76
C GLU A 12 -5.26 -9.09 -7.79
N GLN A 13 -5.98 -8.76 -6.72
CA GLN A 13 -7.44 -8.94 -6.62
C GLN A 13 -8.20 -8.15 -7.69
N HIS A 14 -7.69 -6.99 -8.10
CA HIS A 14 -8.28 -6.13 -9.12
C HIS A 14 -7.72 -6.38 -10.53
N ASN A 15 -6.89 -7.41 -10.73
CA ASN A 15 -6.23 -7.73 -12.01
C ASN A 15 -5.47 -6.55 -12.62
N ILE A 16 -4.89 -5.69 -11.78
CA ILE A 16 -4.07 -4.56 -12.23
C ILE A 16 -2.69 -5.10 -12.58
N SER A 17 -2.35 -5.03 -13.86
CA SER A 17 -1.06 -5.47 -14.37
C SER A 17 0.08 -4.61 -13.82
N GLU A 18 1.30 -5.16 -13.78
CA GLU A 18 2.49 -4.38 -13.39
C GLU A 18 2.73 -3.22 -14.34
N GLU A 19 2.53 -3.42 -15.65
CA GLU A 19 2.66 -2.36 -16.66
C GLU A 19 1.68 -1.21 -16.41
N THR A 20 0.40 -1.51 -16.20
CA THR A 20 -0.62 -0.49 -15.90
C THR A 20 -0.29 0.28 -14.63
N PHE A 21 0.17 -0.42 -13.59
CA PHE A 21 0.57 0.19 -12.33
C PHE A 21 1.80 1.09 -12.50
N MET A 22 2.83 0.64 -13.22
CA MET A 22 4.03 1.41 -13.53
C MET A 22 3.73 2.66 -14.35
N ILE A 23 2.90 2.56 -15.39
CA ILE A 23 2.52 3.70 -16.22
C ILE A 23 1.82 4.77 -15.38
N SER A 24 0.98 4.35 -14.43
CA SER A 24 0.14 5.28 -13.66
C SER A 24 0.86 5.90 -12.47
N THR A 25 1.80 5.18 -11.86
CA THR A 25 2.47 5.61 -10.62
C THR A 25 3.96 5.92 -10.78
N GLY A 26 4.60 5.46 -11.86
CA GLY A 26 6.05 5.44 -12.01
C GLY A 26 6.75 4.35 -11.19
N LEU A 27 6.01 3.53 -10.45
CA LEU A 27 6.55 2.52 -9.52
C LEU A 27 6.33 1.10 -10.04
N SER A 28 7.33 0.23 -9.87
CA SER A 28 7.18 -1.20 -10.19
C SER A 28 6.66 -2.00 -8.98
N LYS A 29 5.95 -3.11 -9.23
CA LYS A 29 5.55 -4.03 -8.15
C LYS A 29 6.78 -4.58 -7.43
N SER A 30 7.85 -4.86 -8.18
CA SER A 30 9.13 -5.29 -7.60
C SER A 30 9.74 -4.26 -6.63
N SER A 31 9.54 -2.96 -6.88
CA SER A 31 9.99 -1.88 -6.00
C SER A 31 9.24 -1.90 -4.67
N LEU A 32 7.94 -2.17 -4.69
CA LEU A 32 7.12 -2.28 -3.48
C LEU A 32 7.57 -3.45 -2.59
N ILE A 33 7.86 -4.61 -3.19
CA ILE A 33 8.37 -5.77 -2.45
C ILE A 33 9.74 -5.48 -1.82
N LYS A 34 10.62 -4.80 -2.57
CA LYS A 34 11.99 -4.46 -2.11
C LYS A 34 12.01 -3.36 -1.06
N ALA A 35 11.01 -2.47 -1.04
CA ALA A 35 10.98 -1.31 -0.16
C ALA A 35 10.93 -1.66 1.33
N LYS A 36 10.61 -2.90 1.73
CA LYS A 36 10.59 -3.37 3.15
C LYS A 36 9.97 -2.36 4.14
N GLY A 37 8.92 -1.66 3.73
CA GLY A 37 8.23 -0.65 4.55
C GLY A 37 8.70 0.81 4.39
N SER A 38 9.66 1.10 3.51
CA SER A 38 10.23 2.44 3.28
C SER A 38 9.69 3.14 2.02
N LEU A 39 8.37 3.10 1.80
CA LEU A 39 7.75 3.89 0.75
C LEU A 39 7.71 5.37 1.17
N SER A 40 8.10 6.29 0.28
CA SER A 40 7.97 7.71 0.57
C SER A 40 6.49 8.09 0.71
N ALA A 41 6.22 9.17 1.46
CA ALA A 41 4.84 9.66 1.62
C ALA A 41 4.22 10.07 0.28
N ASP A 42 5.01 10.67 -0.62
CA ASP A 42 4.55 11.11 -1.93
C ASP A 42 4.24 9.93 -2.85
N ASP A 43 5.09 8.89 -2.85
CA ASP A 43 4.83 7.65 -3.58
C ASP A 43 3.56 6.97 -3.06
N TYR A 44 3.38 6.93 -1.74
CA TYR A 44 2.18 6.36 -1.12
C TYR A 44 0.91 7.10 -1.52
N LEU A 45 0.93 8.43 -1.48
CA LEU A 45 -0.21 9.26 -1.88
C LEU A 45 -0.51 9.12 -3.37
N THR A 46 0.53 9.02 -4.21
CA THR A 46 0.40 8.77 -5.65
C THR A 46 -0.27 7.43 -5.93
N ILE A 47 0.11 6.36 -5.22
CA ILE A 47 -0.55 5.05 -5.31
C ILE A 47 -2.02 5.17 -4.90
N CYS A 48 -2.31 5.78 -3.75
CA CYS A 48 -3.69 5.89 -3.26
C CYS A 48 -4.58 6.67 -4.23
N SER A 49 -4.08 7.79 -4.75
CA SER A 49 -4.79 8.61 -5.75
C SER A 49 -5.03 7.83 -7.05
N THR A 50 -4.03 7.10 -7.53
CA THR A 50 -4.13 6.28 -8.75
C THR A 50 -5.16 5.17 -8.62
N LEU A 51 -5.21 4.52 -7.45
CA LEU A 51 -6.15 3.44 -7.17
C LEU A 51 -7.53 3.94 -6.75
N GLY A 52 -7.72 5.26 -6.58
CA GLY A 52 -8.99 5.85 -6.16
C GLY A 52 -9.39 5.46 -4.74
N VAL A 53 -8.42 5.20 -3.85
CA VAL A 53 -8.65 4.78 -2.47
C VAL A 53 -8.17 5.81 -1.46
N SER A 54 -8.78 5.81 -0.27
CA SER A 54 -8.33 6.65 0.84
C SER A 54 -6.91 6.28 1.30
N PRO A 55 -6.06 7.25 1.70
CA PRO A 55 -4.76 6.97 2.32
C PRO A 55 -4.83 6.13 3.60
N TRP A 56 -6.01 5.99 4.21
CA TRP A 56 -6.23 5.13 5.37
C TRP A 56 -6.46 3.66 4.99
N PHE A 57 -6.70 3.37 3.70
CA PHE A 57 -7.08 2.05 3.23
C PHE A 57 -5.97 1.01 3.42
N PHE A 58 -4.72 1.36 3.12
CA PHE A 58 -3.55 0.48 3.29
C PHE A 58 -2.83 0.68 4.63
N TYR A 59 -3.38 1.50 5.51
CA TYR A 59 -2.79 1.74 6.81
C TYR A 59 -3.17 0.61 7.77
N GLU A 60 -2.19 -0.08 8.33
CA GLU A 60 -2.42 -0.91 9.51
C GLU A 60 -2.46 -0.01 10.75
N ARG A 61 -3.60 -0.03 11.44
CA ARG A 61 -3.63 0.33 12.84
C ARG A 61 -2.89 -0.76 13.58
N GLU A 62 -1.83 -0.39 14.29
CA GLU A 62 -1.39 -1.21 15.41
C GLU A 62 -2.62 -1.31 16.32
N LEU A 63 -3.20 -2.51 16.42
CA LEU A 63 -3.98 -2.84 17.59
C LEU A 63 -2.95 -2.79 18.72
N THR A 64 -2.77 -1.63 19.34
CA THR A 64 -2.36 -1.63 20.73
C THR A 64 -3.48 -2.37 21.43
N GLU A 65 -3.29 -3.67 21.66
CA GLU A 65 -3.95 -4.38 22.73
C GLU A 65 -3.60 -3.62 24.01
N GLY A 66 -4.33 -2.53 24.24
CA GLY A 66 -4.43 -1.93 25.55
C GLY A 66 -5.10 -3.00 26.40
N SER A 67 -4.25 -3.74 27.12
CA SER A 67 -4.61 -4.44 28.35
C SER A 67 -5.79 -3.71 28.98
N SER A 68 -6.95 -4.33 28.90
CA SER A 68 -8.03 -4.07 29.82
C SER A 68 -8.13 -5.36 30.62
N ASP A 69 -7.23 -5.49 31.59
CA ASP A 69 -7.51 -6.30 32.76
C ASP A 69 -8.84 -5.78 33.33
N SER A 70 -9.87 -6.63 33.29
CA SER A 70 -11.09 -6.52 34.09
C SER A 70 -11.68 -7.90 34.30
#